data_AF-X0VEU6-F1
#
_entry.id   AF-X0VEU6-F1
#
_cell.length_a   1.000
_cell.length_b   1.000
_cell.length_c   1.000
_cell.angle_alpha   90.00
_cell.angle_beta   90.00
_cell.angle_gamma   90.00
#
_symmetry.space_group_name_H-M   'P 1'
#
loop_
_entity.id
_entity.type
_entity.pdbx_description
1 polymer ?
#
loop_
_entity_poly.entity_id
_entity_poly.type
_entity_poly.pdbx_seq_one_letter_code
_entity_poly.pdbx_strand_id
1 'polypeptide(L)'
;AYETESHRRMWTEMTIPPTQRNPLKCIFTYAGYKATAVLLWELYESIVLEGEPVPELIDIVDDKGRPVCWQKGKMFAYWDTVPRMPWQTKEYYEKQAKTPGMRPQEFLRLHRNKWATTEDPFIPIDWWDEAVARGEKIGLVGPVTLTPDSPIAKYPLTLSVDAAAKYASTSLTAIYWDIQRGRVGLAYHKTWEPDPTEMFDFDKTVGAHIELLKKKGLIIRQIVYDPRFLHQTMVRLKQKGYRVIEYAQSNKSLALASQALYDAL
;
A
#
# COMPACT_ATOMS: atom_id res chain seq x y z
N ALA A 1 -11.02 7.34 15.30
CA ALA A 1 -11.37 7.41 16.73
C ALA A 1 -10.59 6.36 17.50
N TYR A 2 -10.23 6.62 18.77
CA TYR A 2 -9.42 5.70 19.59
C TYR A 2 -8.04 5.37 19.00
N GLU A 3 -7.37 6.39 18.44
CA GLU A 3 -6.08 6.25 17.74
C GLU A 3 -4.89 6.78 18.56
N THR A 4 -5.15 7.40 19.72
CA THR A 4 -4.13 8.04 20.55
C THR A 4 -3.98 7.34 21.89
N GLU A 5 -2.82 7.51 22.52
CA GLU A 5 -2.53 6.97 23.85
C GLU A 5 -3.50 7.50 24.93
N SER A 6 -3.95 8.75 24.80
CA SER A 6 -4.97 9.32 25.70
C SER A 6 -6.29 8.53 25.67
N HIS A 7 -6.71 8.03 24.50
CA HIS A 7 -7.91 7.21 24.39
C HIS A 7 -7.74 5.83 25.04
N ARG A 8 -6.54 5.22 24.96
CA ARG A 8 -6.22 3.98 25.68
C ARG A 8 -6.27 4.19 27.19
N ARG A 9 -5.69 5.28 27.70
CA ARG A 9 -5.74 5.62 29.12
C ARG A 9 -7.17 5.80 29.62
N MET A 10 -7.99 6.56 28.89
CA MET A 10 -9.41 6.72 29.21
C MET A 10 -10.13 5.36 29.27
N TRP A 11 -9.86 4.46 28.31
CA TRP A 11 -10.41 3.11 28.33
C TRP A 11 -9.96 2.32 29.56
N THR A 12 -8.68 2.38 29.91
CA THR A 12 -8.13 1.69 31.08
C THR A 12 -8.74 2.22 32.38
N GLU A 13 -8.91 3.54 32.52
CA GLU A 13 -9.48 4.17 33.72
C GLU A 13 -10.95 3.81 33.95
N MET A 14 -11.70 3.46 32.90
CA MET A 14 -13.07 2.93 32.98
C MET A 14 -13.11 1.48 33.51
N THR A 15 -12.26 1.13 34.48
CA THR A 15 -12.36 -0.14 35.20
C THR A 15 -13.69 -0.24 35.94
N ILE A 16 -14.17 -1.46 36.08
CA ILE A 16 -15.43 -1.72 36.76
C ILE A 16 -15.18 -1.83 38.28
N PRO A 17 -15.82 -0.98 39.12
CA PRO A 17 -15.66 -1.06 40.57
C PRO A 17 -16.37 -2.30 41.13
N PRO A 18 -15.74 -3.07 42.04
CA PRO A 18 -16.33 -4.29 42.58
C PRO A 18 -17.49 -4.04 43.56
N THR A 19 -17.67 -2.79 44.01
CA THR A 19 -18.70 -2.40 44.98
C THR A 19 -20.08 -2.17 44.34
N GLN A 20 -20.16 -2.13 43.01
CA GLN A 20 -21.42 -1.96 42.30
C GLN A 20 -22.03 -3.31 41.96
N ARG A 21 -23.37 -3.39 42.06
CA ARG A 21 -24.11 -4.66 41.85
C ARG A 21 -24.10 -5.13 40.39
N ASN A 22 -24.29 -4.21 39.44
CA ASN A 22 -24.31 -4.49 38.00
C ASN A 22 -23.56 -3.40 37.20
N PRO A 23 -22.26 -3.21 37.43
CA PRO A 23 -21.47 -2.21 36.72
C PRO A 23 -21.32 -2.58 35.24
N LEU A 24 -21.44 -1.59 34.37
CA LEU A 24 -21.36 -1.75 32.92
C LEU A 24 -20.33 -0.81 32.35
N LYS A 25 -19.48 -1.34 31.45
CA LYS A 25 -18.54 -0.56 30.65
C LYS A 25 -19.01 -0.60 29.20
N CYS A 26 -19.43 0.55 28.67
CA CYS A 26 -19.96 0.67 27.31
C CYS A 26 -19.05 1.51 26.42
N ILE A 27 -18.99 1.14 25.15
CA ILE A 27 -18.39 1.92 24.08
C ILE A 27 -19.35 1.94 22.89
N PHE A 28 -19.66 3.13 22.40
CA PHE A 28 -20.47 3.34 21.20
C PHE A 28 -19.60 4.03 20.17
N THR A 29 -19.27 3.32 19.10
CA THR A 29 -18.38 3.82 18.05
C THR A 29 -18.70 3.12 16.74
N TYR A 30 -18.17 3.68 15.68
CA TYR A 30 -17.99 3.04 14.39
C TYR A 30 -16.64 2.30 14.32
N ALA A 31 -16.42 1.57 13.24
CA ALA A 31 -15.15 0.95 12.91
C ALA A 31 -13.98 1.95 12.84
N GLY A 32 -12.76 1.48 13.00
CA GLY A 32 -11.56 2.28 12.89
C GLY A 32 -10.84 2.14 11.55
N TYR A 33 -9.68 2.77 11.45
CA TYR A 33 -8.67 2.36 10.48
C TYR A 33 -7.87 1.19 11.06
N LYS A 34 -7.70 0.10 10.31
CA LYS A 34 -7.04 -1.12 10.80
C LYS A 34 -5.65 -0.88 11.39
N ALA A 35 -4.88 0.04 10.80
CA ALA A 35 -3.50 0.30 11.21
C ALA A 35 -3.37 1.20 12.44
N THR A 36 -4.36 2.05 12.74
CA THR A 36 -4.23 3.10 13.77
C THR A 36 -5.19 2.93 14.94
N ALA A 37 -6.36 2.32 14.74
CA ALA A 37 -7.38 2.14 15.77
C ALA A 37 -7.15 0.86 16.60
N VAL A 38 -5.96 0.73 17.18
CA VAL A 38 -5.49 -0.52 17.78
C VAL A 38 -6.39 -1.02 18.92
N LEU A 39 -6.88 -0.13 19.79
CA LEU A 39 -7.80 -0.52 20.88
C LEU A 39 -9.11 -1.10 20.35
N LEU A 40 -9.71 -0.46 19.33
CA LEU A 40 -10.97 -0.95 18.75
C LEU A 40 -10.77 -2.27 18.03
N TRP A 41 -9.60 -2.45 17.40
CA TRP A 41 -9.24 -3.68 16.73
C TRP A 41 -9.05 -4.83 17.73
N GLU A 42 -8.31 -4.61 18.82
CA GLU A 42 -8.14 -5.57 19.92
C GLU A 42 -9.50 -6.01 20.49
N LEU A 43 -10.42 -5.05 20.74
CA LEU A 43 -11.77 -5.37 21.21
C LEU A 43 -12.53 -6.18 20.17
N TYR A 44 -12.51 -5.77 18.90
CA TYR A 44 -13.18 -6.46 17.80
C TYR A 44 -12.67 -7.90 17.62
N GLU A 45 -11.35 -8.13 17.63
CA GLU A 45 -10.77 -9.47 17.57
C GLU A 45 -11.25 -10.31 18.76
N SER A 46 -11.17 -9.75 19.97
CA SER A 46 -11.48 -10.49 21.20
C SER A 46 -12.92 -11.01 21.25
N ILE A 47 -13.91 -10.28 20.73
CA ILE A 47 -15.33 -10.65 20.84
C ILE A 47 -16.03 -10.96 19.51
N VAL A 48 -15.74 -10.21 18.44
CA VAL A 48 -16.43 -10.41 17.15
C VAL A 48 -15.79 -11.54 16.34
N LEU A 49 -14.47 -11.73 16.45
CA LEU A 49 -13.78 -12.82 15.76
C LEU A 49 -13.64 -14.09 16.61
N GLU A 50 -13.36 -13.93 17.90
CA GLU A 50 -13.12 -15.05 18.82
C GLU A 50 -14.31 -15.35 19.77
N GLY A 51 -15.40 -14.61 19.66
CA GLY A 51 -16.62 -14.86 20.43
C GLY A 51 -17.59 -15.78 19.70
N GLU A 52 -18.67 -16.11 20.39
CA GLU A 52 -19.75 -16.91 19.83
C GLU A 52 -20.95 -16.01 19.50
N PRO A 53 -21.72 -16.32 18.45
CA PRO A 53 -22.92 -15.55 18.16
C PRO A 53 -23.96 -15.75 19.27
N VAL A 54 -24.74 -14.70 19.55
CA VAL A 54 -25.81 -14.75 20.56
C VAL A 54 -26.99 -15.55 20.02
N PRO A 55 -27.34 -16.72 20.62
CA PRO A 55 -28.37 -17.60 20.07
C PRO A 55 -29.74 -16.93 19.89
N GLU A 56 -30.13 -16.07 20.82
CA GLU A 56 -31.42 -15.36 20.82
C GLU A 56 -31.51 -14.28 19.75
N LEU A 57 -30.39 -13.86 19.16
CA LEU A 57 -30.29 -12.78 18.16
C LEU A 57 -29.60 -13.25 16.87
N ILE A 58 -29.56 -14.56 16.65
CA ILE A 58 -28.83 -15.19 15.53
C ILE A 58 -29.41 -14.83 14.15
N ASP A 59 -30.70 -14.47 14.11
CA ASP A 59 -31.44 -14.06 12.93
C ASP A 59 -31.06 -12.66 12.44
N ILE A 60 -30.42 -11.85 13.30
CA ILE A 60 -29.92 -10.53 12.94
C ILE A 60 -28.56 -10.69 12.27
N VAL A 61 -28.56 -10.56 10.94
CA VAL A 61 -27.37 -10.78 10.11
C VAL A 61 -26.92 -9.55 9.32
N ASP A 62 -25.62 -9.49 9.05
CA ASP A 62 -24.99 -8.42 8.26
C ASP A 62 -25.26 -8.54 6.75
N ASP A 63 -24.63 -7.68 5.95
CA ASP A 63 -24.75 -7.67 4.48
C ASP A 63 -24.23 -8.95 3.79
N LYS A 64 -23.59 -9.85 4.54
CA LYS A 64 -23.05 -11.14 4.10
C LYS A 64 -23.73 -12.33 4.78
N GLY A 65 -24.80 -12.12 5.52
CA GLY A 65 -25.53 -13.19 6.22
C GLY A 65 -24.84 -13.71 7.49
N ARG A 66 -23.87 -12.97 8.05
CA ARG A 66 -23.17 -13.34 9.30
C ARG A 66 -23.87 -12.72 10.51
N PRO A 67 -23.90 -13.38 11.68
CA PRO A 67 -24.47 -12.80 12.90
C PRO A 67 -23.83 -11.46 13.27
N VAL A 68 -24.63 -10.52 13.78
CA VAL A 68 -24.13 -9.19 14.23
C VAL A 68 -24.00 -9.07 15.75
N CYS A 69 -24.62 -9.97 16.50
CA CYS A 69 -24.59 -10.00 17.96
C CYS A 69 -23.64 -11.11 18.43
N TRP A 70 -22.61 -10.73 19.18
CA TRP A 70 -21.55 -11.63 19.65
C TRP A 70 -21.42 -11.55 21.16
N GLN A 71 -21.07 -12.67 21.79
CA GLN A 71 -20.82 -12.77 23.21
C GLN A 71 -19.54 -13.54 23.52
N LYS A 72 -18.85 -13.13 24.59
CA LYS A 72 -17.71 -13.85 25.14
C LYS A 72 -17.59 -13.58 26.64
N GLY A 73 -17.84 -14.60 27.46
CA GLY A 73 -17.86 -14.45 28.91
C GLY A 73 -18.91 -13.41 29.36
N LYS A 74 -18.45 -12.28 29.89
CA LYS A 74 -19.32 -11.15 30.32
C LYS A 74 -19.36 -9.99 29.32
N MET A 75 -18.76 -10.16 28.14
CA MET A 75 -18.74 -9.15 27.09
C MET A 75 -19.84 -9.44 26.07
N PHE A 76 -20.47 -8.37 25.59
CA PHE A 76 -21.45 -8.37 24.50
C PHE A 76 -21.03 -7.34 23.46
N ALA A 77 -21.12 -7.69 22.18
CA ALA A 77 -20.87 -6.79 21.08
C ALA A 77 -22.00 -6.85 20.06
N TYR A 78 -22.49 -5.67 19.68
CA TYR A 78 -23.33 -5.47 18.51
C TYR A 78 -22.48 -4.84 17.41
N TRP A 79 -22.19 -5.60 16.36
CA TRP A 79 -21.36 -5.17 15.23
C TRP A 79 -22.11 -5.37 13.91
N ASP A 80 -22.70 -4.28 13.42
CA ASP A 80 -23.57 -4.33 12.25
C ASP A 80 -23.09 -3.38 11.15
N THR A 81 -23.16 -3.84 9.90
CA THR A 81 -22.81 -3.10 8.69
C THR A 81 -24.03 -2.68 7.87
N VAL A 82 -25.21 -3.18 8.25
CA VAL A 82 -26.49 -2.92 7.58
C VAL A 82 -27.21 -1.77 8.28
N PRO A 83 -27.65 -0.74 7.54
CA PRO A 83 -28.53 0.28 8.10
C PRO A 83 -29.89 -0.31 8.44
N ARG A 84 -30.29 -0.24 9.71
CA ARG A 84 -31.59 -0.79 10.18
C ARG A 84 -32.58 0.25 10.63
N MET A 85 -32.13 1.46 10.94
CA MET A 85 -32.98 2.47 11.53
C MET A 85 -33.76 3.22 10.46
N PRO A 86 -35.03 3.61 10.70
CA PRO A 86 -35.89 4.21 9.69
C PRO A 86 -35.38 5.54 9.14
N TRP A 87 -34.52 6.25 9.88
CA TRP A 87 -33.88 7.49 9.45
C TRP A 87 -32.63 7.27 8.57
N GLN A 88 -32.15 6.04 8.41
CA GLN A 88 -31.00 5.70 7.57
C GLN A 88 -31.45 5.46 6.10
N THR A 89 -31.95 6.52 5.46
CA THR A 89 -32.50 6.42 4.10
C THR A 89 -31.42 6.39 3.02
N LYS A 90 -31.79 5.94 1.81
CA LYS A 90 -30.90 5.98 0.65
C LYS A 90 -30.49 7.41 0.31
N GLU A 91 -31.43 8.37 0.34
CA GLU A 91 -31.12 9.77 0.08
C GLU A 91 -30.14 10.35 1.11
N TYR A 92 -30.28 9.98 2.39
CA TYR A 92 -29.34 10.40 3.42
C TYR A 92 -27.93 9.91 3.11
N TYR A 93 -27.75 8.64 2.78
CA TYR A 93 -26.42 8.10 2.48
C TYR A 93 -25.83 8.65 1.18
N GLU A 94 -26.64 8.85 0.14
CA GLU A 94 -26.19 9.49 -1.10
C GLU A 94 -25.75 10.93 -0.86
N LYS A 95 -26.47 11.67 -0.02
CA LYS A 95 -26.08 13.02 0.40
C LYS A 95 -24.76 12.98 1.18
N GLN A 96 -24.62 12.10 2.16
CA GLN A 96 -23.40 11.98 2.96
C GLN A 96 -22.18 11.60 2.11
N ALA A 97 -22.33 10.66 1.18
CA ALA A 97 -21.26 10.24 0.28
C ALA A 97 -20.81 11.37 -0.68
N LYS A 98 -21.68 12.35 -0.96
CA LYS A 98 -21.40 13.52 -1.81
C LYS A 98 -20.98 14.76 -1.00
N THR A 99 -20.95 14.69 0.33
CA THR A 99 -20.55 15.81 1.19
C THR A 99 -19.08 16.17 0.91
N PRO A 100 -18.76 17.45 0.62
CA PRO A 100 -17.38 17.89 0.46
C PRO A 100 -16.51 17.50 1.65
N GLY A 101 -15.37 16.86 1.40
CA GLY A 101 -14.46 16.37 2.43
C GLY A 101 -14.78 14.97 2.99
N MET A 102 -15.87 14.32 2.57
CA MET A 102 -16.15 12.92 2.94
C MET A 102 -15.39 11.97 2.01
N ARG A 103 -14.27 11.39 2.49
CA ARG A 103 -13.53 10.39 1.70
C ARG A 103 -14.28 9.04 1.68
N PRO A 104 -14.14 8.20 0.63
CA PRO A 104 -14.82 6.90 0.56
C PRO A 104 -14.55 5.99 1.77
N GLN A 105 -13.30 5.96 2.26
CA GLN A 105 -12.91 5.19 3.44
C GLN A 105 -13.55 5.73 4.73
N GLU A 106 -13.65 7.06 4.86
CA GLU A 106 -14.33 7.70 5.98
C GLU A 106 -15.83 7.40 5.95
N PHE A 107 -16.44 7.41 4.77
CA PHE A 107 -17.83 7.02 4.60
C PHE A 107 -18.07 5.56 5.02
N LEU A 108 -17.26 4.62 4.54
CA LEU A 108 -17.39 3.20 4.91
C LEU A 108 -17.29 3.01 6.43
N ARG A 109 -16.36 3.73 7.05
CA ARG A 109 -16.12 3.67 8.49
C ARG A 109 -17.30 4.25 9.27
N LEU A 110 -17.64 5.51 9.02
CA LEU A 110 -18.64 6.27 9.79
C LEU A 110 -20.08 5.81 9.53
N HIS A 111 -20.40 5.43 8.29
CA HIS A 111 -21.78 5.19 7.85
C HIS A 111 -22.13 3.73 7.62
N ARG A 112 -21.12 2.88 7.38
CA ARG A 112 -21.30 1.43 7.14
C ARG A 112 -20.62 0.57 8.20
N ASN A 113 -19.99 1.17 9.20
CA ASN A 113 -19.28 0.46 10.27
C ASN A 113 -18.28 -0.60 9.73
N LYS A 114 -17.64 -0.30 8.59
CA LYS A 114 -16.66 -1.19 7.96
C LYS A 114 -15.26 -0.73 8.30
N TRP A 115 -14.41 -1.69 8.65
CA TRP A 115 -12.98 -1.45 8.86
C TRP A 115 -12.34 -0.90 7.58
N ALA A 116 -11.78 0.30 7.67
CA ALA A 116 -11.11 0.97 6.58
C ALA A 116 -9.59 0.76 6.64
N THR A 117 -8.91 0.86 5.51
CA THR A 117 -7.46 0.99 5.43
C THR A 117 -7.10 2.46 5.24
N THR A 118 -6.11 2.95 5.98
CA THR A 118 -5.57 4.30 5.83
C THR A 118 -4.71 4.32 4.57
N GLU A 119 -5.33 4.48 3.42
CA GLU A 119 -4.62 4.90 2.22
C GLU A 119 -4.93 6.38 2.03
N ASP A 120 -4.15 7.26 2.68
CA ASP A 120 -3.85 8.52 2.01
C ASP A 120 -2.90 8.12 0.88
N PRO A 121 -3.35 8.18 -0.39
CA PRO A 121 -2.48 7.78 -1.47
C PRO A 121 -1.29 8.73 -1.47
N PHE A 122 -0.07 8.16 -1.48
CA PHE A 122 1.17 8.95 -1.52
C PHE A 122 1.15 10.01 -2.63
N ILE A 123 0.46 9.72 -3.74
CA ILE A 123 0.15 10.67 -4.82
C ILE A 123 -1.36 10.64 -5.06
N PRO A 124 -2.09 11.76 -4.94
CA PRO A 124 -3.48 11.86 -5.37
C PRO A 124 -3.62 11.46 -6.84
N ILE A 125 -4.66 10.68 -7.17
CA ILE A 125 -4.86 10.18 -8.54
C ILE A 125 -4.97 11.31 -9.57
N ASP A 126 -5.60 12.44 -9.20
CA ASP A 126 -5.72 13.61 -10.08
C ASP A 126 -4.35 14.19 -10.48
N TRP A 127 -3.37 14.16 -9.58
CA TRP A 127 -2.00 14.62 -9.88
C TRP A 127 -1.30 13.69 -10.85
N TRP A 128 -1.52 12.38 -10.71
CA TRP A 128 -1.01 11.39 -11.63
C TRP A 128 -1.63 11.57 -13.03
N ASP A 129 -2.95 11.70 -13.10
CA ASP A 129 -3.67 11.88 -14.36
C ASP A 129 -3.25 13.18 -15.06
N GLU A 130 -3.07 14.27 -14.32
CA GLU A 130 -2.53 15.53 -14.87
C GLU A 130 -1.09 15.36 -15.39
N ALA A 131 -0.23 14.66 -14.63
CA ALA A 131 1.14 14.39 -15.05
C ALA A 131 1.20 13.56 -16.34
N VAL A 132 0.36 12.53 -16.47
CA VAL A 132 0.22 11.74 -17.69
C VAL A 132 -0.27 12.61 -18.85
N ALA A 133 -1.36 13.37 -18.67
CA ALA A 133 -1.91 14.22 -19.72
C ALA A 133 -0.93 15.31 -20.20
N ARG A 134 -0.16 15.90 -19.29
CA ARG A 134 0.91 16.85 -19.62
C ARG A 134 2.05 16.14 -20.36
N GLY A 135 2.41 14.93 -19.93
CA GLY A 135 3.39 14.09 -20.59
C GLY A 135 3.02 13.78 -22.04
N GLU A 136 1.79 13.36 -22.29
CA GLU A 136 1.30 13.07 -23.64
C GLU A 136 1.36 14.30 -24.55
N LYS A 137 0.94 15.48 -24.05
CA LYS A 137 0.99 16.75 -24.80
C LYS A 137 2.40 17.13 -25.25
N ILE A 138 3.43 16.75 -24.50
CA ILE A 138 4.85 17.03 -24.80
C ILE A 138 5.58 15.83 -25.40
N GLY A 139 4.82 14.82 -25.86
CA GLY A 139 5.34 13.65 -26.58
C GLY A 139 6.05 12.63 -25.70
N LEU A 140 5.78 12.61 -24.39
CA LEU A 140 6.18 11.53 -23.48
C LEU A 140 5.16 10.40 -23.58
N VAL A 141 5.29 9.60 -24.63
CA VAL A 141 4.51 8.36 -24.77
C VAL A 141 5.30 7.22 -24.09
N GLY A 142 4.58 6.35 -23.38
CA GLY A 142 5.12 5.27 -22.54
C GLY A 142 6.16 4.37 -23.23
N PRO A 143 6.85 3.56 -22.41
CA PRO A 143 8.30 3.38 -22.45
C PRO A 143 8.84 3.38 -23.88
N VAL A 144 9.82 4.23 -24.16
CA VAL A 144 10.56 4.16 -25.41
C VAL A 144 11.25 2.81 -25.41
N THR A 145 10.63 1.79 -25.99
CA THR A 145 11.22 0.46 -26.02
C THR A 145 12.52 0.61 -26.79
N LEU A 146 13.63 0.58 -26.06
CA LEU A 146 14.96 0.74 -26.64
C LEU A 146 15.20 -0.40 -27.64
N THR A 147 14.92 -0.13 -28.90
CA THR A 147 15.48 -0.89 -30.01
C THR A 147 16.90 -0.39 -30.24
N PRO A 148 17.83 -1.26 -30.70
CA PRO A 148 19.20 -0.85 -31.04
C PRO A 148 19.27 0.36 -31.99
N ASP A 149 18.25 0.53 -32.83
CA ASP A 149 18.14 1.60 -33.83
C ASP A 149 17.55 2.91 -33.26
N SER A 150 17.12 2.90 -32.00
CA SER A 150 16.54 4.06 -31.35
C SER A 150 17.60 5.18 -31.18
N PRO A 151 17.28 6.44 -31.50
CA PRO A 151 18.20 7.57 -31.30
C PRO A 151 18.71 7.70 -29.85
N ILE A 152 17.90 7.24 -28.89
CA ILE A 152 18.22 7.27 -27.46
C ILE A 152 19.01 6.04 -26.99
N ALA A 153 19.25 5.02 -27.82
CA ALA A 153 20.03 3.82 -27.47
C ALA A 153 21.50 4.15 -27.11
N LYS A 154 21.99 5.31 -27.54
CA LYS A 154 23.32 5.84 -27.19
C LYS A 154 23.36 6.58 -25.85
N TYR A 155 22.23 6.74 -25.17
CA TYR A 155 22.19 7.50 -23.93
C TYR A 155 22.67 6.63 -22.77
N PRO A 156 23.47 7.17 -21.83
CA PRO A 156 23.89 6.41 -20.67
C PRO A 156 22.70 6.11 -19.76
N LEU A 157 22.46 4.83 -19.49
CA LEU A 157 21.36 4.34 -18.69
C LEU A 157 21.78 4.11 -17.24
N THR A 158 20.93 4.52 -16.31
CA THR A 158 20.94 4.04 -14.92
C THR A 158 19.89 2.94 -14.81
N LEU A 159 20.32 1.76 -14.38
CA LEU A 159 19.41 0.66 -14.07
C LEU A 159 19.06 0.72 -12.58
N SER A 160 17.77 0.62 -12.24
CA SER A 160 17.31 0.38 -10.88
C SER A 160 16.67 -1.00 -10.82
N VAL A 161 17.06 -1.81 -9.84
CA VAL A 161 16.49 -3.15 -9.64
C VAL A 161 15.89 -3.25 -8.25
N ASP A 162 14.61 -3.58 -8.20
CA ASP A 162 13.89 -3.92 -6.98
C ASP A 162 13.48 -5.39 -7.03
N ALA A 163 13.77 -6.14 -5.98
CA ALA A 163 13.69 -7.58 -5.98
C ALA A 163 12.91 -8.11 -4.80
N ALA A 164 12.18 -9.19 -5.05
CA ALA A 164 11.60 -10.02 -4.03
C ALA A 164 11.84 -11.50 -4.37
N ALA A 165 12.19 -12.29 -3.35
CA ALA A 165 12.54 -13.70 -3.55
C ALA A 165 11.32 -14.61 -3.73
N LYS A 166 10.14 -14.24 -3.20
CA LYS A 166 8.88 -14.99 -3.26
C LYS A 166 7.67 -14.05 -3.23
N TYR A 167 6.56 -14.49 -3.82
CA TYR A 167 5.21 -13.88 -3.77
C TYR A 167 5.05 -12.45 -4.32
N ALA A 168 6.14 -11.71 -4.51
CA ALA A 168 6.15 -10.36 -5.07
C ALA A 168 7.06 -10.29 -6.30
N SER A 169 6.68 -9.46 -7.27
CA SER A 169 7.43 -9.30 -8.52
C SER A 169 8.81 -8.69 -8.29
N THR A 170 9.79 -9.14 -9.07
CA THR A 170 11.08 -8.46 -9.23
C THR A 170 11.00 -7.55 -10.45
N SER A 171 11.52 -6.32 -10.36
CA SER A 171 11.50 -5.36 -11.46
C SER A 171 12.89 -4.80 -11.76
N LEU A 172 13.14 -4.54 -13.04
CA LEU A 172 14.28 -3.79 -13.53
C LEU A 172 13.77 -2.64 -14.38
N THR A 173 14.20 -1.42 -14.03
CA THR A 173 13.85 -0.20 -14.75
C THR A 173 15.13 0.47 -15.23
N ALA A 174 15.18 0.84 -16.50
CA ALA A 174 16.26 1.61 -17.08
C ALA A 174 15.79 3.03 -17.35
N ILE A 175 16.48 3.99 -16.76
CA ILE A 175 16.20 5.42 -16.92
C ILE A 175 17.40 6.14 -17.54
N TYR A 176 17.12 7.23 -18.26
CA TYR A 176 18.13 8.15 -18.78
C TYR A 176 17.77 9.58 -18.38
N TRP A 177 18.78 10.47 -18.42
CA TRP A 177 18.53 11.91 -18.29
C TRP A 177 18.41 12.52 -19.69
N ASP A 178 17.23 13.06 -20.00
CA ASP A 178 16.97 13.81 -21.22
C ASP A 178 17.52 15.23 -21.03
N ILE A 179 18.73 15.48 -21.55
CA ILE A 179 19.41 16.78 -21.42
C ILE A 179 18.59 17.91 -22.07
N GLN A 180 17.91 17.63 -23.19
CA GLN A 180 17.17 18.65 -23.93
C GLN A 180 15.93 19.12 -23.17
N ARG A 181 15.24 18.20 -22.50
CA ARG A 181 14.05 18.51 -21.70
C ARG A 181 14.32 18.70 -20.21
N GLY A 182 15.54 18.45 -19.75
CA GLY A 182 15.93 18.59 -18.34
C GLY A 182 15.17 17.66 -17.40
N ARG A 183 14.91 16.41 -17.82
CA ARG A 183 14.08 15.46 -17.04
C ARG A 183 14.52 14.01 -17.19
N VAL A 184 14.03 13.15 -16.31
CA VAL A 184 14.22 11.70 -16.40
C VAL A 184 13.29 11.11 -17.46
N GLY A 185 13.82 10.21 -18.29
CA GLY A 185 13.05 9.41 -19.24
C GLY A 185 13.12 7.92 -18.93
N LEU A 186 12.03 7.20 -19.20
CA LEU A 186 11.95 5.75 -19.09
C LEU A 186 12.38 5.08 -20.40
N ALA A 187 13.50 4.37 -20.36
CA ALA A 187 14.12 3.73 -21.52
C ALA A 187 13.74 2.24 -21.66
N TYR A 188 13.53 1.55 -20.54
CA TYR A 188 13.20 0.14 -20.56
C TYR A 188 12.63 -0.23 -19.20
N HIS A 189 11.69 -1.18 -19.18
CA HIS A 189 11.33 -1.86 -17.95
C HIS A 189 11.13 -3.34 -18.23
N LYS A 190 11.40 -4.16 -17.24
CA LYS A 190 11.06 -5.57 -17.23
C LYS A 190 10.66 -5.98 -15.84
N THR A 191 9.55 -6.69 -15.76
CA THR A 191 9.04 -7.29 -14.53
C THR A 191 9.10 -8.80 -14.68
N TRP A 192 9.53 -9.46 -13.62
CA TRP A 192 9.45 -10.91 -13.47
C TRP A 192 8.49 -11.22 -12.33
N GLU A 193 7.48 -12.02 -12.63
CA GLU A 193 6.58 -12.57 -11.62
C GLU A 193 7.21 -13.86 -11.08
N PRO A 194 7.40 -14.01 -9.76
CA PRO A 194 7.94 -15.25 -9.20
C PRO A 194 6.89 -16.36 -9.28
N ASP A 195 7.35 -17.57 -9.58
CA ASP A 195 6.56 -18.76 -9.30
C ASP A 195 6.51 -18.96 -7.77
N PRO A 196 5.32 -19.04 -7.14
CA PRO A 196 5.21 -19.27 -5.69
C PRO A 196 5.87 -20.57 -5.20
N THR A 197 6.06 -21.54 -6.10
CA THR A 197 6.58 -22.87 -5.80
C THR A 197 8.09 -22.99 -5.98
N GLU A 198 8.72 -22.05 -6.68
CA GLU A 198 10.16 -22.05 -6.95
C GLU A 198 10.89 -20.88 -6.29
N MET A 199 12.20 -21.05 -6.06
CA MET A 199 13.03 -19.94 -5.60
C MET A 199 13.51 -19.12 -6.80
N PHE A 200 13.32 -17.80 -6.74
CA PHE A 200 13.73 -16.92 -7.81
C PHE A 200 15.26 -16.84 -7.93
N ASP A 201 15.84 -17.33 -9.03
CA ASP A 201 17.28 -17.31 -9.30
C ASP A 201 17.68 -15.96 -9.92
N PHE A 202 18.16 -15.03 -9.09
CA PHE A 202 18.53 -13.67 -9.52
C PHE A 202 19.68 -13.62 -10.52
N ASP A 203 20.61 -14.58 -10.48
CA ASP A 203 21.76 -14.58 -11.38
C ASP A 203 21.34 -14.99 -12.80
N LYS A 204 20.53 -16.05 -12.92
CA LYS A 204 20.02 -16.52 -14.21
C LYS A 204 18.93 -15.63 -14.81
N THR A 205 18.27 -14.81 -13.97
CA THR A 205 17.23 -13.89 -14.42
C THR A 205 17.78 -12.47 -14.57
N VAL A 206 17.85 -11.71 -13.49
CA VAL A 206 18.25 -10.29 -13.46
C VAL A 206 19.69 -10.14 -13.98
N GLY A 207 20.63 -10.90 -13.45
CA GLY A 207 22.05 -10.84 -13.83
C GLY A 207 22.25 -11.10 -15.32
N ALA A 208 21.72 -12.22 -15.81
CA ALA A 208 21.77 -12.58 -17.23
C ALA A 208 21.08 -11.56 -18.14
N HIS A 209 19.95 -10.98 -17.69
CA HIS A 209 19.22 -9.97 -18.46
C HIS A 209 20.00 -8.66 -18.57
N ILE A 210 20.66 -8.21 -17.50
CA ILE A 210 21.55 -7.03 -17.54
C ILE A 210 22.69 -7.23 -18.54
N GLU A 211 23.29 -8.42 -18.56
CA GLU A 211 24.32 -8.75 -19.55
C GLU A 211 23.79 -8.79 -20.97
N LEU A 212 22.58 -9.31 -21.17
CA LEU A 212 21.90 -9.27 -22.47
C LEU A 212 21.69 -7.83 -22.95
N LEU A 213 21.27 -6.92 -22.07
CA LEU A 213 21.11 -5.50 -22.39
C LEU A 213 22.44 -4.87 -22.83
N LYS A 214 23.54 -5.15 -22.13
CA LYS A 214 24.88 -4.69 -22.53
C LYS A 214 25.31 -5.27 -23.88
N LYS A 215 25.09 -6.56 -24.11
CA LYS A 215 25.39 -7.24 -25.39
C LYS A 215 24.60 -6.67 -26.56
N LYS A 216 23.38 -6.19 -26.32
CA LYS A 216 22.55 -5.48 -27.31
C LYS A 216 23.03 -4.05 -27.60
N GLY A 217 24.13 -3.60 -27.00
CA GLY A 217 24.74 -2.30 -27.27
C GLY A 217 24.28 -1.17 -26.35
N LEU A 218 23.47 -1.45 -25.32
CA LEU A 218 23.04 -0.41 -24.39
C LEU A 218 24.19 0.03 -23.47
N ILE A 219 24.31 1.35 -23.30
CA ILE A 219 25.35 1.95 -22.47
C ILE A 219 24.85 2.01 -21.02
N ILE A 220 25.22 1.00 -20.23
CA ILE A 220 24.88 0.95 -18.80
C ILE A 220 25.93 1.77 -18.02
N ARG A 221 25.53 2.93 -17.49
CA ARG A 221 26.38 3.81 -16.68
C ARG A 221 26.55 3.29 -15.26
N GLN A 222 25.45 2.89 -14.63
CA GLN A 222 25.43 2.38 -13.27
C GLN A 222 24.17 1.54 -13.01
N ILE A 223 24.26 0.70 -11.99
CA ILE A 223 23.16 -0.13 -11.49
C ILE A 223 22.94 0.24 -10.03
N VAL A 224 21.71 0.56 -9.66
CA VAL A 224 21.26 0.93 -8.32
C VAL A 224 20.33 -0.16 -7.81
N TYR A 225 20.52 -0.64 -6.57
CA TYR A 225 19.75 -1.77 -6.05
C TYR A 225 19.61 -1.75 -4.52
N ASP A 226 18.54 -2.37 -4.01
CA ASP A 226 18.42 -2.73 -2.59
C ASP A 226 19.19 -4.05 -2.32
N PRO A 227 20.14 -4.07 -1.37
CA PRO A 227 20.96 -5.26 -1.12
C PRO A 227 20.22 -6.47 -0.55
N ARG A 228 19.00 -6.32 -0.03
CA ARG A 228 18.25 -7.36 0.71
C ARG A 228 18.23 -8.73 0.02
N PHE A 229 18.04 -8.76 -1.30
CA PHE A 229 18.03 -10.00 -2.09
C PHE A 229 19.08 -10.07 -3.19
N LEU A 230 19.63 -8.92 -3.61
CA LEU A 230 20.47 -8.82 -4.82
C LEU A 230 21.97 -8.73 -4.54
N HIS A 231 22.40 -8.66 -3.27
CA HIS A 231 23.79 -8.36 -2.94
C HIS A 231 24.80 -9.27 -3.65
N GLN A 232 24.60 -10.60 -3.63
CA GLN A 232 25.52 -11.53 -4.29
C GLN A 232 25.57 -11.36 -5.81
N THR A 233 24.41 -11.23 -6.47
CA THR A 233 24.32 -11.01 -7.92
C THR A 233 25.01 -9.70 -8.32
N MET A 234 24.85 -8.64 -7.52
CA MET A 234 25.45 -7.34 -7.80
C MET A 234 26.96 -7.32 -7.55
N VAL A 235 27.46 -8.05 -6.55
CA VAL A 235 28.90 -8.26 -6.35
C VAL A 235 29.52 -8.96 -7.56
N ARG A 236 28.86 -9.98 -8.12
CA ARG A 236 29.33 -10.67 -9.33
C ARG A 236 29.33 -9.75 -10.55
N LEU A 237 28.29 -8.93 -10.72
CA LEU A 237 28.29 -7.90 -11.77
C LEU A 237 29.41 -6.88 -11.57
N LYS A 238 29.69 -6.46 -10.33
CA LYS A 238 30.82 -5.58 -10.04
C LYS A 238 32.16 -6.17 -10.48
N GLN A 239 32.39 -7.46 -10.20
CA GLN A 239 33.58 -8.19 -10.66
C GLN A 239 33.71 -8.25 -12.18
N LYS A 240 32.58 -8.23 -12.90
CA LYS A 240 32.52 -8.16 -14.37
C LYS A 240 32.65 -6.72 -14.92
N GLY A 241 33.01 -5.75 -14.06
CA GLY A 241 33.28 -4.36 -14.45
C GLY A 241 32.05 -3.47 -14.52
N TYR A 242 30.90 -3.89 -13.98
CA TYR A 242 29.74 -3.00 -13.85
C TYR A 242 29.91 -2.06 -12.65
N ARG A 243 29.53 -0.80 -12.82
CA ARG A 243 29.39 0.13 -11.69
C ARG A 243 28.07 -0.15 -10.97
N VAL A 244 28.15 -0.76 -9.80
CA VAL A 244 26.99 -1.03 -8.93
C VAL A 244 27.01 -0.11 -7.71
N ILE A 245 25.84 0.37 -7.31
CA ILE A 245 25.63 1.29 -6.19
C ILE A 245 24.53 0.71 -5.32
N GLU A 246 24.85 0.46 -4.06
CA GLU A 246 23.85 0.06 -3.06
C GLU A 246 22.98 1.24 -2.67
N TYR A 247 21.67 0.99 -2.64
CA TYR A 247 20.67 1.94 -2.19
C TYR A 247 19.88 1.31 -1.05
N ALA A 248 20.48 1.32 0.13
CA ALA A 248 19.83 0.81 1.33
C ALA A 248 18.62 1.68 1.69
N GLN A 249 17.51 1.01 2.01
CA GLN A 249 16.30 1.67 2.48
C GLN A 249 16.59 2.35 3.83
N SER A 250 16.40 3.67 3.86
CA SER A 250 16.53 4.49 5.07
C SER A 250 15.53 5.64 4.98
N ASN A 251 15.17 6.25 6.11
CA ASN A 251 14.30 7.43 6.12
C ASN A 251 14.84 8.56 5.23
N LYS A 252 16.17 8.75 5.21
CA LYS A 252 16.82 9.75 4.37
C LYS A 252 16.70 9.40 2.88
N SER A 253 16.97 8.15 2.52
CA SER A 253 16.87 7.66 1.14
C SER A 253 15.43 7.79 0.62
N LEU A 254 14.47 7.34 1.42
CA LEU A 254 13.05 7.44 1.10
C LEU A 254 12.60 8.88 0.94
N ALA A 255 12.99 9.79 1.84
CA ALA A 255 12.66 11.21 1.70
C ALA A 255 13.19 11.81 0.40
N LEU A 256 14.42 11.49 0.00
CA LEU A 256 15.00 11.95 -1.27
C LEU A 256 14.26 11.38 -2.49
N ALA A 257 13.94 10.09 -2.48
CA ALA A 257 13.22 9.44 -3.58
C ALA A 257 11.79 10.00 -3.70
N SER A 258 11.09 10.16 -2.58
CA SER A 258 9.75 10.72 -2.53
C SER A 258 9.71 12.18 -2.97
N GLN A 259 10.69 13.00 -2.55
CA GLN A 259 10.81 14.38 -3.01
C GLN A 259 11.08 14.45 -4.52
N ALA A 260 11.99 13.60 -5.04
CA ALA A 260 12.29 13.58 -6.47
C ALA A 260 11.08 13.17 -7.32
N LEU A 261 10.24 12.27 -6.82
CA LEU A 261 8.98 11.90 -7.47
C LEU A 261 7.96 13.04 -7.39
N TYR A 262 7.83 13.70 -6.23
CA TYR A 262 6.98 14.87 -6.05
C TYR A 262 7.38 16.02 -7.00
N ASP A 263 8.67 16.31 -7.13
CA ASP A 263 9.19 17.38 -8.01
C ASP A 263 9.01 17.05 -9.50
N ALA A 264 8.82 15.77 -9.84
CA ALA A 264 8.59 15.31 -11.21
C ALA A 264 7.11 15.31 -11.62
N LEU A 265 6.19 15.35 -10.66
CA LEU A 265 4.76 15.57 -10.86
C LEU A 265 4.48 17.06 -11.06
#